data_AF-A0A853BDD9-F1
#
_entry.id   AF-A0A853BDD9-F1
#
_cell.length_a   1.000
_cell.length_b   1.000
_cell.length_c   1.000
_cell.angle_alpha   90.00
_cell.angle_beta   90.00
_cell.angle_gamma   90.00
#
_symmetry.space_group_name_H-M   'P 1'
#
loop_
_entity.id
_entity.type
_entity.pdbx_description
1 polymer ?
#
loop_
_entity_poly.entity_id
_entity_poly.type
_entity_poly.pdbx_seq_one_letter_code
_entity_poly.pdbx_strand_id
1 'polypeptide(L)'
;MSRTGPAAREAMPPEAVLTPAAVASRLGVAVATLRSWDRRHGLGPSSREPGRHRRYTAGDLRRLERVVHLVRQGVPVASAAATVSTGAAPPATMPGELPDRVASRRRRSLRGAAEKLDPDAFRRIVVGFLDRHGTVDTWQKLLVPFLRELGERCAEPGGPVEVEHLATDGIIAALHAIPPGTTSAASVLLACAPDEQHSLPLEVLRHALAERGRGTISLGARVPPHSLVTAVATRRPAATVVWAHTEDLARQVPVGELTDTRLFVAGPGWERVAVPTGTERLRTLAEAVEALS
;
A
#
# COMPACT_ATOMS: atom_id res chain seq x y z
N MET A 1 20.71 44.88 56.50
CA MET A 1 21.61 43.89 55.86
C MET A 1 20.76 42.93 55.05
N SER A 2 20.91 43.00 53.74
CA SER A 2 20.20 42.23 52.73
C SER A 2 20.39 40.73 52.88
N ARG A 3 19.32 39.94 52.72
CA ARG A 3 19.41 38.55 52.26
C ARG A 3 18.26 38.25 51.30
N THR A 4 18.58 38.32 50.03
CA THR A 4 17.81 37.78 48.91
C THR A 4 17.69 36.26 49.07
N GLY A 5 16.49 35.74 49.29
CA GLY A 5 16.20 34.30 49.21
C GLY A 5 15.99 33.89 47.75
N PRO A 6 16.45 32.69 47.33
CA PRO A 6 16.40 32.28 45.93
C PRO A 6 14.96 31.99 45.51
N ALA A 7 14.60 32.45 44.30
CA ALA A 7 13.35 32.13 43.64
C ALA A 7 13.20 30.60 43.55
N ALA A 8 12.14 30.08 44.17
CA ALA A 8 11.69 28.72 43.97
C ALA A 8 11.40 28.56 42.47
N ARG A 9 12.18 27.71 41.80
CA ARG A 9 11.86 27.24 40.45
C ARG A 9 10.51 26.53 40.55
N GLU A 10 9.50 27.16 39.98
CA GLU A 10 8.18 26.61 39.74
C GLU A 10 8.35 25.26 39.03
N ALA A 11 8.00 24.17 39.72
CA ALA A 11 8.08 22.83 39.17
C ALA A 11 7.04 22.70 38.05
N MET A 12 7.53 22.59 36.81
CA MET A 12 6.71 22.36 35.63
C MET A 12 5.83 21.11 35.85
N PRO A 13 4.51 21.16 35.62
CA PRO A 13 3.62 20.04 35.90
C PRO A 13 4.02 18.79 35.10
N PRO A 14 3.79 17.58 35.65
CA PRO A 14 4.18 16.34 34.97
C PRO A 14 3.52 16.28 33.60
N GLU A 15 4.35 16.16 32.56
CA GLU A 15 3.94 16.08 31.15
C GLU A 15 2.90 14.96 31.00
N ALA A 16 1.65 15.31 30.68
CA ALA A 16 0.52 14.37 30.72
C ALA A 16 0.79 13.14 29.86
N VAL A 17 0.92 11.97 30.50
CA VAL A 17 1.29 10.73 29.83
C VAL A 17 0.03 10.00 29.33
N LEU A 18 -0.11 9.85 28.02
CA LEU A 18 -1.31 9.34 27.35
C LEU A 18 -1.31 7.81 27.23
N THR A 19 -2.50 7.21 27.31
CA THR A 19 -2.69 5.77 27.04
C THR A 19 -2.63 5.48 25.53
N PRO A 20 -2.37 4.24 25.09
CA PRO A 20 -2.34 3.90 23.68
C PRO A 20 -3.67 4.17 22.97
N ALA A 21 -4.80 4.01 23.68
CA ALA A 21 -6.12 4.32 23.17
C ALA A 21 -6.32 5.83 22.94
N ALA A 22 -5.89 6.66 23.90
CA ALA A 22 -5.96 8.11 23.78
C ALA A 22 -5.07 8.63 22.63
N VAL A 23 -3.86 8.10 22.50
CA VAL A 23 -2.95 8.44 21.39
C VAL A 23 -3.54 8.02 20.05
N ALA A 24 -4.01 6.77 19.93
CA ALA A 24 -4.61 6.27 18.70
C ALA A 24 -5.81 7.12 18.26
N SER A 25 -6.70 7.46 19.20
CA SER A 25 -7.85 8.34 18.95
C SER A 25 -7.41 9.73 18.47
N ARG A 26 -6.41 10.35 19.11
CA ARG A 26 -5.91 11.68 18.74
C ARG A 26 -5.22 11.71 17.38
N LEU A 27 -4.53 10.63 17.02
CA LEU A 27 -3.87 10.48 15.72
C LEU A 27 -4.83 10.07 14.60
N GLY A 28 -6.06 9.66 14.94
CA GLY A 28 -7.03 9.12 13.98
C GLY A 28 -6.60 7.77 13.40
N VAL A 29 -5.91 6.93 14.18
CA VAL A 29 -5.48 5.58 13.77
C VAL A 29 -6.04 4.51 14.70
N ALA A 30 -6.10 3.26 14.26
CA ALA A 30 -6.50 2.16 15.13
C ALA A 30 -5.41 1.86 16.19
N VAL A 31 -5.82 1.44 17.39
CA VAL A 31 -4.88 0.99 18.45
C VAL A 31 -4.00 -0.17 17.96
N ALA A 32 -4.55 -1.05 17.12
CA ALA A 32 -3.80 -2.12 16.48
C ALA A 32 -2.68 -1.59 15.57
N THR A 33 -2.93 -0.51 14.82
CA THR A 33 -1.94 0.17 13.98
C THR A 33 -0.81 0.75 14.82
N LEU A 34 -1.14 1.47 15.89
CA LEU A 34 -0.16 2.03 16.83
C LEU A 34 0.71 0.93 17.48
N ARG A 35 0.10 -0.20 17.87
CA ARG A 35 0.83 -1.36 18.40
C ARG A 35 1.75 -2.00 17.35
N SER A 36 1.30 -2.06 16.09
CA SER A 36 2.09 -2.56 14.99
C SER A 36 3.30 -1.65 14.74
N TRP A 37 3.11 -0.34 14.74
CA TRP A 37 4.17 0.65 14.56
C TRP A 37 5.22 0.61 15.66
N ASP A 38 4.79 0.48 16.93
CA ASP A 38 5.69 0.29 18.07
C ASP A 38 6.56 -0.96 17.88
N ARG A 39 5.93 -2.09 17.57
CA ARG A 39 6.63 -3.38 17.39
C ARG A 39 7.57 -3.39 16.18
N ARG A 40 7.17 -2.78 15.06
CA ARG A 40 7.88 -2.89 13.77
C ARG A 40 8.89 -1.77 13.52
N HIS A 41 8.63 -0.55 14.00
CA HIS A 41 9.45 0.63 13.70
C HIS A 41 9.96 1.35 14.95
N GLY A 42 9.75 0.78 16.14
CA GLY A 42 10.17 1.43 17.38
C GLY A 42 9.40 2.72 17.69
N LEU A 43 8.23 2.92 17.09
CA LEU A 43 7.36 4.08 17.33
C LEU A 43 6.54 3.93 18.63
N GLY A 44 7.11 3.26 19.62
CA GLY A 44 6.54 3.09 20.95
C GLY A 44 6.72 4.31 21.83
N PRO A 45 6.24 4.26 23.08
CA PRO A 45 6.56 5.28 24.08
C PRO A 45 8.06 5.29 24.38
N SER A 46 8.63 6.48 24.59
CA SER A 46 10.06 6.65 24.88
C SER A 46 10.44 6.14 26.28
N SER A 47 9.49 6.14 27.24
CA SER A 47 9.66 5.50 28.53
C SER A 47 8.99 4.12 28.55
N ARG A 48 9.81 3.07 28.55
CA ARG A 48 9.36 1.70 28.82
C ARG A 48 9.80 1.30 30.23
N GLU A 49 8.91 1.43 31.20
CA GLU A 49 9.10 0.79 32.51
C GLU A 49 8.66 -0.68 32.42
N PRO A 50 9.54 -1.65 32.71
CA PRO A 50 9.16 -3.06 32.78
C PRO A 50 7.97 -3.26 33.74
N GLY A 51 6.91 -3.92 33.28
CA GLY A 51 5.71 -4.20 34.09
C GLY A 51 4.66 -3.10 34.11
N ARG A 52 4.90 -1.93 33.50
CA ARG A 52 3.93 -0.82 33.46
C ARG A 52 3.24 -0.68 32.10
N HIS A 53 2.01 -0.18 32.10
CA HIS A 53 1.22 0.02 30.88
C HIS A 53 1.89 1.06 29.97
N ARG A 54 1.89 0.82 28.65
CA ARG A 54 2.45 1.72 27.63
C ARG A 54 1.88 3.13 27.79
N ARG A 55 2.75 4.11 27.97
CA ARG A 55 2.40 5.47 28.37
C ARG A 55 3.21 6.45 27.54
N TYR A 56 2.55 7.21 26.68
CA TYR A 56 3.17 8.09 25.68
C TYR A 56 3.29 9.51 26.22
N THR A 57 4.49 10.08 26.12
CA THR A 57 4.76 11.48 26.47
C THR A 57 4.23 12.44 25.38
N ALA A 58 4.19 13.73 25.67
CA ALA A 58 3.89 14.72 24.63
C ALA A 58 4.96 14.73 23.52
N GLY A 59 6.22 14.43 23.85
CA GLY A 59 7.28 14.21 22.87
C GLY A 59 7.01 13.02 21.94
N ASP A 60 6.56 11.88 22.49
CA ASP A 60 6.16 10.73 21.69
C ASP A 60 4.98 11.06 20.76
N LEU A 61 4.02 11.82 21.27
CA LEU A 61 2.87 12.24 20.49
C LEU A 61 3.30 13.13 19.31
N ARG A 62 4.17 14.13 19.52
CA ARG A 62 4.71 14.96 18.42
C ARG A 62 5.45 14.11 17.39
N ARG A 63 6.24 13.12 17.82
CA ARG A 63 6.91 12.18 16.91
C ARG A 63 5.90 11.41 16.07
N LEU A 64 4.85 10.88 16.70
CA LEU A 64 3.81 10.12 16.03
C LEU A 64 2.94 10.98 15.11
N GLU A 65 2.61 12.21 15.49
CA GLU A 65 1.89 13.18 14.64
C GLU A 65 2.69 13.46 13.36
N ARG A 66 4.01 13.60 13.47
CA ARG A 66 4.90 13.78 12.30
C ARG A 66 4.96 12.53 11.42
N VAL A 67 5.00 11.33 12.01
CA VAL A 67 4.90 10.08 11.25
C VAL A 67 3.55 9.99 10.52
N VAL A 68 2.44 10.27 11.21
CA VAL A 68 1.09 10.25 10.61
C VAL A 68 0.99 11.25 9.46
N HIS A 69 1.57 12.44 9.62
CA HIS A 69 1.61 13.45 8.56
C HIS A 69 2.35 12.95 7.31
N LEU A 70 3.55 12.39 7.47
CA LEU A 70 4.34 11.81 6.38
C LEU A 70 3.61 10.63 5.72
N VAL A 71 3.01 9.75 6.52
CA VAL A 71 2.24 8.60 6.02
C VAL A 71 1.02 9.05 5.22
N ARG A 72 0.31 10.10 5.65
CA ARG A 72 -0.80 10.70 4.87
C ARG A 72 -0.35 11.34 3.57
N GLN A 73 0.92 11.74 3.47
CA GLN A 73 1.53 12.22 2.22
C GLN A 73 2.03 11.06 1.34
N GLY A 74 1.76 9.80 1.71
CA GLY A 74 2.17 8.62 0.97
C GLY A 74 3.58 8.13 1.29
N VAL A 75 4.25 8.68 2.31
CA VAL A 75 5.56 8.19 2.75
C VAL A 75 5.38 6.86 3.50
N PRO A 76 6.11 5.78 3.14
CA PRO A 76 6.02 4.51 3.86
C PRO A 76 6.33 4.67 5.35
N VAL A 77 5.63 3.95 6.22
CA VAL A 77 5.72 4.10 7.68
C VAL A 77 7.16 3.91 8.17
N ALA A 78 7.91 2.94 7.64
CA ALA A 78 9.29 2.73 8.05
C ALA A 78 10.20 3.92 7.69
N SER A 79 9.99 4.51 6.51
CA SER A 79 10.72 5.72 6.08
C SER A 79 10.37 6.91 6.95
N ALA A 80 9.07 7.13 7.22
CA ALA A 80 8.61 8.16 8.14
C ALA A 80 9.18 7.96 9.55
N ALA A 81 9.20 6.73 10.07
CA ALA A 81 9.75 6.41 11.38
C ALA A 81 11.26 6.69 11.46
N ALA A 82 12.01 6.36 10.41
CA ALA A 82 13.42 6.65 10.31
C ALA A 82 13.69 8.16 10.33
N THR A 83 12.92 8.94 9.55
CA THR A 83 13.01 10.41 9.52
C THR A 83 12.84 11.04 10.89
N VAL A 84 11.80 10.62 11.64
CA VAL A 84 11.54 11.23 12.95
C VAL A 84 12.52 10.75 14.02
N SER A 85 13.12 9.58 13.86
CA SER A 85 14.12 9.04 14.79
C SER A 85 15.49 9.71 14.64
N THR A 86 15.89 10.11 13.42
CA THR A 86 17.21 10.72 13.16
C THR A 86 17.22 12.25 13.21
N GLY A 87 16.05 12.90 13.30
CA GLY A 87 15.93 14.36 13.34
C GLY A 87 16.29 15.07 12.02
N ALA A 88 16.70 14.32 11.00
CA ALA A 88 16.90 14.84 9.66
C ALA A 88 15.52 15.25 9.10
N ALA A 89 15.46 16.40 8.41
CA ALA A 89 14.40 16.61 7.44
C ALA A 89 14.33 15.35 6.57
N PRO A 90 13.13 14.90 6.13
CA PRO A 90 13.12 13.87 5.11
C PRO A 90 14.11 14.35 4.04
N PRO A 91 15.09 13.54 3.57
CA PRO A 91 15.41 13.72 2.17
C PRO A 91 14.02 13.73 1.53
N ALA A 92 13.65 14.81 0.85
CA ALA A 92 12.49 14.72 -0.01
C ALA A 92 12.73 13.42 -0.76
N THR A 93 11.96 12.37 -0.45
CA THR A 93 12.05 11.16 -1.24
C THR A 93 11.30 11.53 -2.50
N MET A 94 11.90 12.43 -3.29
CA MET A 94 12.07 12.15 -4.69
C MET A 94 12.35 10.66 -4.79
N PRO A 95 11.57 9.89 -5.57
CA PRO A 95 11.81 8.46 -5.76
C PRO A 95 13.29 8.26 -6.10
N GLY A 96 14.07 7.90 -5.10
CA GLY A 96 15.52 7.92 -5.12
C GLY A 96 15.97 6.48 -5.08
N GLU A 97 16.06 5.90 -6.27
CA GLU A 97 16.68 4.62 -6.62
C GLU A 97 16.92 3.69 -5.43
N LEU A 98 15.94 2.83 -5.14
CA LEU A 98 16.25 1.52 -4.61
C LEU A 98 17.44 0.94 -5.41
N PRO A 99 18.63 0.75 -4.80
CA PRO A 99 19.77 0.31 -5.57
C PRO A 99 19.48 -1.05 -6.18
N ASP A 100 19.74 -1.21 -7.48
CA ASP A 100 19.46 -2.46 -8.20
C ASP A 100 20.04 -3.70 -7.51
N ARG A 101 21.18 -3.54 -6.82
CA ARG A 101 21.81 -4.60 -6.03
C ARG A 101 20.94 -5.07 -4.85
N VAL A 102 20.26 -4.15 -4.16
CA VAL A 102 19.35 -4.46 -3.05
C VAL A 102 18.10 -5.15 -3.60
N ALA A 103 17.51 -4.61 -4.68
CA ALA A 103 16.39 -5.21 -5.39
C ALA A 103 16.71 -6.66 -5.82
N SER A 104 17.85 -6.84 -6.48
CA SER A 104 18.31 -8.12 -7.02
C SER A 104 18.55 -9.16 -5.92
N ARG A 105 19.18 -8.76 -4.81
CA ARG A 105 19.37 -9.66 -3.66
C ARG A 105 18.02 -10.11 -3.09
N ARG A 106 17.06 -9.20 -2.96
CA ARG A 106 15.72 -9.52 -2.46
C ARG A 106 14.92 -10.38 -3.44
N ARG A 107 15.01 -10.16 -4.76
CA ARG A 107 14.44 -11.05 -5.78
C ARG A 107 14.98 -12.47 -5.66
N ARG A 108 16.29 -12.64 -5.45
CA ARG A 108 16.89 -13.96 -5.21
C ARG A 108 16.34 -14.62 -3.94
N SER A 109 16.16 -13.85 -2.87
CA SER A 109 15.53 -14.36 -1.64
C SER A 109 14.06 -14.75 -1.85
N LEU A 110 13.28 -13.96 -2.61
CA LEU A 110 11.90 -14.30 -2.97
C LEU A 110 11.84 -15.60 -3.77
N ARG A 111 12.69 -15.73 -4.81
CA ARG A 111 12.80 -16.96 -5.59
C ARG A 111 13.09 -18.15 -4.70
N GLY A 112 14.11 -18.06 -3.84
CA GLY A 112 14.48 -19.16 -2.95
C GLY A 112 13.39 -19.51 -1.92
N ALA A 113 12.58 -18.55 -1.48
CA ALA A 113 11.42 -18.83 -0.62
C ALA A 113 10.29 -19.51 -1.41
N ALA A 114 10.02 -19.04 -2.63
CA ALA A 114 8.98 -19.58 -3.49
C ALA A 114 9.29 -21.02 -3.94
N GLU A 115 10.53 -21.29 -4.35
CA GLU A 115 10.99 -22.62 -4.76
C GLU A 115 11.02 -23.64 -3.61
N LYS A 116 11.13 -23.15 -2.37
CA LYS A 116 11.02 -23.99 -1.16
C LYS A 116 9.58 -24.15 -0.67
N LEU A 117 8.62 -23.53 -1.36
CA LEU A 117 7.23 -23.43 -0.95
C LEU A 117 7.06 -22.93 0.50
N ASP A 118 7.81 -21.89 0.87
CA ASP A 118 7.74 -21.25 2.19
C ASP A 118 6.91 -19.95 2.08
N PRO A 119 5.57 -20.03 2.24
CA PRO A 119 4.69 -18.87 2.09
C PRO A 119 4.97 -17.79 3.14
N ASP A 120 5.44 -18.19 4.32
CA ASP A 120 5.73 -17.27 5.41
C ASP A 120 7.01 -16.47 5.15
N ALA A 121 8.09 -17.11 4.67
CA ALA A 121 9.30 -16.40 4.27
C ALA A 121 9.03 -15.49 3.07
N PHE A 122 8.28 -15.98 2.09
CA PHE A 122 7.89 -15.19 0.93
C PHE A 122 7.14 -13.92 1.35
N ARG A 123 6.05 -14.09 2.12
CA ARG A 123 5.24 -12.98 2.64
C ARG A 123 6.07 -12.00 3.48
N ARG A 124 6.95 -12.49 4.36
CA ARG A 124 7.83 -11.62 5.19
C ARG A 124 8.72 -10.74 4.32
N ILE A 125 9.27 -11.27 3.23
CA ILE A 125 10.13 -10.50 2.31
C ILE A 125 9.31 -9.40 1.62
N VAL A 126 8.13 -9.73 1.08
CA VAL A 126 7.25 -8.76 0.40
C VAL A 126 6.77 -7.68 1.37
N VAL A 127 6.25 -8.04 2.55
CA VAL A 127 5.81 -7.09 3.59
C VAL A 127 6.95 -6.15 3.98
N GLY A 128 8.15 -6.68 4.22
CA GLY A 128 9.28 -5.84 4.59
C GLY A 128 9.69 -4.87 3.49
N PHE A 129 9.41 -5.18 2.23
CA PHE A 129 9.72 -4.31 1.09
C PHE A 129 8.65 -3.24 0.89
N LEU A 130 7.36 -3.62 0.94
CA LEU A 130 6.22 -2.70 0.93
C LEU A 130 6.36 -1.65 2.04
N ASP A 131 6.66 -2.10 3.25
CA ASP A 131 6.79 -1.24 4.43
C ASP A 131 7.92 -0.21 4.33
N ARG A 132 9.02 -0.55 3.63
CA ARG A 132 10.19 0.34 3.46
C ARG A 132 10.11 1.23 2.23
N HIS A 133 9.62 0.70 1.12
CA HIS A 133 9.72 1.35 -0.20
C HIS A 133 8.36 1.76 -0.77
N GLY A 134 7.25 1.36 -0.15
CA GLY A 134 5.90 1.61 -0.64
C GLY A 134 5.51 0.69 -1.79
N THR A 135 4.24 0.72 -2.16
CA THR A 135 3.68 -0.22 -3.15
C THR A 135 4.31 -0.07 -4.52
N VAL A 136 4.44 1.16 -5.01
CA VAL A 136 4.86 1.45 -6.39
C VAL A 136 6.26 0.90 -6.66
N ASP A 137 7.22 1.23 -5.79
CA ASP A 137 8.59 0.75 -5.90
C ASP A 137 8.70 -0.76 -5.67
N THR A 138 7.91 -1.31 -4.73
CA THR A 138 7.85 -2.76 -4.50
C THR A 138 7.37 -3.50 -5.74
N TRP A 139 6.29 -3.01 -6.34
CA TRP A 139 5.73 -3.60 -7.54
C TRP A 139 6.73 -3.53 -8.70
N GLN A 140 7.23 -2.33 -9.02
CA GLN A 140 8.03 -2.09 -10.21
C GLN A 140 9.44 -2.72 -10.13
N LYS A 141 10.10 -2.64 -8.98
CA LYS A 141 11.53 -3.01 -8.86
C LYS A 141 11.74 -4.42 -8.32
N LEU A 142 10.80 -4.94 -7.52
CA LEU A 142 10.88 -6.27 -6.92
C LEU A 142 9.95 -7.27 -7.60
N LEU A 143 8.63 -7.01 -7.58
CA LEU A 143 7.63 -8.01 -7.95
C LEU A 143 7.49 -8.22 -9.46
N VAL A 144 7.42 -7.15 -10.26
CA VAL A 144 7.28 -7.27 -11.72
C VAL A 144 8.44 -8.05 -12.36
N PRO A 145 9.73 -7.78 -12.07
CA PRO A 145 10.82 -8.58 -12.62
C PRO A 145 10.75 -10.05 -12.17
N PHE A 146 10.42 -10.30 -10.90
CA PHE A 146 10.26 -11.65 -10.38
C PHE A 146 9.11 -12.41 -11.05
N LEU A 147 7.95 -11.79 -11.23
CA LEU A 147 6.77 -12.37 -11.87
C LEU A 147 7.00 -12.63 -13.36
N ARG A 148 7.75 -11.76 -14.05
CA ARG A 148 8.15 -12.00 -15.46
C ARG A 148 9.02 -13.25 -15.59
N GLU A 149 10.07 -13.34 -14.79
CA GLU A 149 10.96 -14.51 -14.76
C GLU A 149 10.21 -15.80 -14.37
N LEU A 150 9.21 -15.70 -13.48
CA LEU A 150 8.37 -16.83 -13.10
C LEU A 150 7.40 -17.23 -14.23
N GLY A 151 6.76 -16.25 -14.87
CA GLY A 151 5.86 -16.45 -16.00
C GLY A 151 6.54 -17.10 -17.20
N GLU A 152 7.77 -16.68 -17.52
CA GLU A 152 8.60 -17.30 -18.56
C GLU A 152 8.85 -18.78 -18.26
N ARG A 153 9.16 -19.14 -17.00
CA ARG A 153 9.34 -20.54 -16.58
C ARG A 153 8.04 -21.34 -16.58
N CYS A 154 6.92 -20.71 -16.23
CA CYS A 154 5.61 -21.35 -16.22
C CYS A 154 5.07 -21.61 -17.63
N ALA A 155 5.53 -20.85 -18.64
CA ALA A 155 5.19 -21.07 -20.03
C ALA A 155 5.84 -22.34 -20.63
N GLU A 156 6.92 -22.83 -20.01
CA GLU A 156 7.57 -24.07 -20.43
C GLU A 156 6.74 -25.32 -20.03
N PRO A 157 6.78 -26.42 -20.81
CA PRO A 157 6.13 -27.67 -20.45
C PRO A 157 6.61 -28.20 -19.09
N GLY A 158 5.68 -28.41 -18.16
CA GLY A 158 6.01 -28.82 -16.79
C GLY A 158 6.55 -27.69 -15.91
N GLY A 159 6.30 -26.43 -16.28
CA GLY A 159 6.63 -25.26 -15.47
C GLY A 159 6.03 -25.30 -14.06
N PRO A 160 6.62 -24.56 -13.10
CA PRO A 160 6.32 -24.71 -11.67
C PRO A 160 5.04 -23.96 -11.27
N VAL A 161 3.87 -24.51 -11.60
CA VAL A 161 2.56 -23.91 -11.31
C VAL A 161 2.34 -23.70 -9.81
N GLU A 162 2.82 -24.63 -8.98
CA GLU A 162 2.77 -24.52 -7.52
C GLU A 162 3.54 -23.30 -6.98
N VAL A 163 4.64 -22.91 -7.65
CA VAL A 163 5.44 -21.74 -7.30
C VAL A 163 4.74 -20.46 -7.73
N GLU A 164 4.06 -20.46 -8.88
CA GLU A 164 3.22 -19.35 -9.36
C GLU A 164 2.06 -19.07 -8.39
N HIS A 165 1.31 -20.11 -8.01
CA HIS A 165 0.21 -19.98 -7.06
C HIS A 165 0.69 -19.44 -5.71
N LEU A 166 1.76 -20.01 -5.15
CA LEU A 166 2.31 -19.53 -3.88
C LEU A 166 2.80 -18.09 -3.97
N ALA A 167 3.41 -17.70 -5.08
CA ALA A 167 3.85 -16.33 -5.29
C ALA A 167 2.67 -15.36 -5.33
N THR A 168 1.64 -15.66 -6.13
CA THR A 168 0.43 -14.83 -6.25
C THR A 168 -0.27 -14.69 -4.88
N ASP A 169 -0.51 -15.81 -4.19
CA ASP A 169 -1.12 -15.83 -2.85
C ASP A 169 -0.27 -15.07 -1.82
N GLY A 170 1.06 -15.27 -1.86
CA GLY A 170 1.99 -14.61 -0.96
C GLY A 170 2.03 -13.09 -1.14
N ILE A 171 1.91 -12.60 -2.38
CA ILE A 171 1.81 -11.15 -2.67
C ILE A 171 0.48 -10.60 -2.14
N ILE A 172 -0.64 -11.24 -2.45
CA ILE A 172 -1.98 -10.80 -1.98
C ILE A 172 -2.03 -10.76 -0.45
N ALA A 173 -1.53 -11.82 0.21
CA ALA A 173 -1.45 -11.88 1.66
C ALA A 173 -0.54 -10.79 2.25
N ALA A 174 0.54 -10.41 1.56
CA ALA A 174 1.42 -9.33 1.99
C ALA A 174 0.74 -7.95 1.87
N LEU A 175 0.01 -7.70 0.78
CA LEU A 175 -0.76 -6.46 0.59
C LEU A 175 -1.83 -6.32 1.68
N HIS A 176 -2.56 -7.39 2.00
CA HIS A 176 -3.61 -7.34 3.03
C HIS A 176 -3.05 -7.22 4.46
N ALA A 177 -1.79 -7.64 4.69
CA ALA A 177 -1.14 -7.57 5.99
C ALA A 177 -0.69 -6.15 6.39
N ILE A 178 -0.70 -5.20 5.45
CA ILE A 178 -0.42 -3.79 5.69
C ILE A 178 -1.72 -3.03 5.48
N PRO A 179 -2.58 -2.93 6.52
CA PRO A 179 -3.80 -2.16 6.38
C PRO A 179 -3.44 -0.70 6.09
N PRO A 180 -4.06 -0.08 5.07
CA PRO A 180 -3.87 1.33 4.82
C PRO A 180 -4.32 2.14 6.04
N GLY A 181 -3.83 3.38 6.12
CA GLY A 181 -4.37 4.36 7.06
C GLY A 181 -5.84 4.69 6.77
N THR A 182 -6.36 5.75 7.40
CA THR A 182 -7.70 6.24 7.07
C THR A 182 -7.80 6.63 5.59
N THR A 183 -8.76 6.06 4.88
CA THR A 183 -9.06 6.42 3.48
C THR A 183 -10.26 7.36 3.40
N SER A 184 -10.37 8.09 2.28
CA SER A 184 -11.57 8.80 1.89
C SER A 184 -12.75 7.84 1.68
N ALA A 185 -13.95 8.39 1.47
CA ALA A 185 -15.06 7.64 0.91
C ALA A 185 -14.63 6.95 -0.40
N ALA A 186 -15.15 5.74 -0.62
CA ALA A 186 -14.75 4.92 -1.75
C ALA A 186 -15.28 5.50 -3.07
N SER A 187 -14.41 6.17 -3.82
CA SER A 187 -14.75 6.93 -5.03
C SER A 187 -14.21 6.31 -6.32
N VAL A 188 -13.34 5.30 -6.22
CA VAL A 188 -12.76 4.59 -7.36
C VAL A 188 -13.27 3.16 -7.39
N LEU A 189 -13.83 2.73 -8.51
CA LEU A 189 -14.27 1.35 -8.73
C LEU A 189 -13.21 0.59 -9.53
N LEU A 190 -12.84 -0.62 -9.07
CA LEU A 190 -11.86 -1.48 -9.71
C LEU A 190 -12.53 -2.80 -10.11
N ALA A 191 -12.38 -3.21 -11.36
CA ALA A 191 -12.96 -4.44 -11.87
C ALA A 191 -12.04 -5.14 -12.88
N CYS A 192 -11.92 -6.45 -12.79
CA CYS A 192 -11.39 -7.24 -13.91
C CYS A 192 -12.45 -7.37 -15.01
N ALA A 193 -12.01 -7.54 -16.24
CA ALA A 193 -12.86 -7.88 -17.37
C ALA A 193 -13.64 -9.19 -17.15
N PRO A 194 -14.68 -9.46 -17.96
CA PRO A 194 -15.35 -10.76 -17.97
C PRO A 194 -14.34 -11.90 -18.12
N ASP A 195 -14.52 -12.96 -17.35
CA ASP A 195 -13.65 -14.14 -17.27
C ASP A 195 -12.16 -13.92 -16.95
N GLU A 196 -11.73 -12.68 -16.72
CA GLU A 196 -10.38 -12.36 -16.29
C GLU A 196 -10.13 -12.79 -14.84
N GLN A 197 -9.11 -13.63 -14.63
CA GLN A 197 -8.71 -14.14 -13.32
C GLN A 197 -7.50 -13.39 -12.73
N HIS A 198 -6.72 -12.68 -13.56
CA HIS A 198 -5.51 -11.97 -13.15
C HIS A 198 -5.86 -10.67 -12.40
N SER A 199 -6.31 -10.80 -11.17
CA SER A 199 -6.73 -9.69 -10.30
C SER A 199 -5.58 -9.02 -9.54
N LEU A 200 -4.40 -9.65 -9.50
CA LEU A 200 -3.24 -9.15 -8.75
C LEU A 200 -2.87 -7.69 -9.09
N PRO A 201 -2.84 -7.24 -10.36
CA PRO A 201 -2.55 -5.85 -10.68
C PRO A 201 -3.54 -4.85 -10.04
N LEU A 202 -4.82 -5.22 -9.94
CA LEU A 202 -5.83 -4.38 -9.28
C LEU A 202 -5.71 -4.40 -7.76
N GLU A 203 -5.32 -5.53 -7.15
CA GLU A 203 -5.00 -5.59 -5.71
C GLU A 203 -3.82 -4.69 -5.36
N VAL A 204 -2.80 -4.65 -6.22
CA VAL A 204 -1.65 -3.76 -6.06
C VAL A 204 -2.06 -2.30 -6.24
N LEU A 205 -2.87 -1.97 -7.25
CA LEU A 205 -3.40 -0.62 -7.45
C LEU A 205 -4.24 -0.16 -6.25
N ARG A 206 -5.12 -1.04 -5.74
CA ARG A 206 -5.92 -0.80 -4.54
C ARG A 206 -5.04 -0.45 -3.34
N HIS A 207 -3.99 -1.23 -3.09
CA HIS A 207 -3.07 -0.97 -1.99
C HIS A 207 -2.31 0.35 -2.19
N ALA A 208 -1.83 0.65 -3.40
CA ALA A 208 -1.12 1.89 -3.70
C ALA A 208 -2.00 3.16 -3.59
N LEU A 209 -3.27 3.07 -3.96
CA LEU A 209 -4.25 4.14 -3.76
C LEU A 209 -4.56 4.35 -2.28
N ALA A 210 -4.66 3.26 -1.52
CA ALA A 210 -4.92 3.32 -0.10
C ALA A 210 -3.72 3.90 0.69
N GLU A 211 -2.47 3.70 0.23
CA GLU A 211 -1.30 4.42 0.74
C GLU A 211 -1.40 5.94 0.56
N ARG A 212 -2.12 6.41 -0.47
CA ARG A 212 -2.44 7.83 -0.68
C ARG A 212 -3.78 8.26 -0.07
N GLY A 213 -4.36 7.43 0.79
CA GLY A 213 -5.62 7.74 1.48
C GLY A 213 -6.85 7.71 0.56
N ARG A 214 -6.78 7.10 -0.62
CA ARG A 214 -7.91 6.98 -1.55
C ARG A 214 -8.69 5.70 -1.29
N GLY A 215 -10.00 5.83 -1.06
CA GLY A 215 -10.90 4.71 -0.89
C GLY A 215 -11.32 4.10 -2.23
N THR A 216 -11.40 2.76 -2.29
CA THR A 216 -11.77 2.03 -3.51
C THR A 216 -12.87 1.00 -3.26
N ILE A 217 -13.69 0.71 -4.27
CA ILE A 217 -14.59 -0.44 -4.34
C ILE A 217 -13.99 -1.44 -5.32
N SER A 218 -13.61 -2.63 -4.86
CA SER A 218 -13.10 -3.70 -5.74
C SER A 218 -14.18 -4.73 -6.00
N LEU A 219 -14.51 -4.99 -7.27
CA LEU A 219 -15.44 -6.04 -7.69
C LEU A 219 -14.74 -7.39 -7.88
N GLY A 220 -13.41 -7.41 -7.94
CA GLY A 220 -12.61 -8.62 -8.08
C GLY A 220 -12.51 -9.14 -9.52
N ALA A 221 -12.21 -10.44 -9.62
CA ALA A 221 -12.03 -11.19 -10.86
C ALA A 221 -13.37 -11.55 -11.54
N ARG A 222 -13.32 -11.82 -12.85
CA ARG A 222 -14.41 -12.37 -13.66
C ARG A 222 -15.73 -11.60 -13.54
N VAL A 223 -15.68 -10.27 -13.57
CA VAL A 223 -16.88 -9.45 -13.39
C VAL A 223 -17.79 -9.56 -14.61
N PRO A 224 -19.03 -10.06 -14.49
CA PRO A 224 -19.93 -10.15 -15.64
C PRO A 224 -20.25 -8.76 -16.23
N PRO A 225 -20.38 -8.62 -17.56
CA PRO A 225 -20.61 -7.32 -18.22
C PRO A 225 -21.75 -6.51 -17.59
N HIS A 226 -22.93 -7.13 -17.44
CA HIS A 226 -24.12 -6.48 -16.88
C HIS A 226 -23.93 -6.06 -15.41
N SER A 227 -23.16 -6.81 -14.63
CA SER A 227 -22.87 -6.51 -13.23
C SER A 227 -21.95 -5.30 -13.12
N LEU A 228 -20.97 -5.17 -14.02
CA LEU A 228 -20.10 -3.98 -14.10
C LEU A 228 -20.91 -2.72 -14.43
N VAL A 229 -21.74 -2.76 -15.48
CA VAL A 229 -22.61 -1.63 -15.86
C VAL A 229 -23.54 -1.23 -14.72
N THR A 230 -24.19 -2.21 -14.08
CA THR A 230 -25.08 -1.98 -12.94
C THR A 230 -24.34 -1.34 -11.76
N ALA A 231 -23.13 -1.82 -11.45
CA ALA A 231 -22.32 -1.29 -10.35
C ALA A 231 -21.93 0.17 -10.59
N VAL A 232 -21.52 0.51 -11.82
CA VAL A 232 -21.17 1.89 -12.20
C VAL A 232 -22.41 2.79 -12.13
N ALA A 233 -23.54 2.40 -12.72
CA ALA A 233 -24.77 3.19 -12.69
C ALA A 233 -25.31 3.41 -11.26
N THR A 234 -25.18 2.41 -10.40
CA THR A 234 -25.66 2.46 -9.01
C THR A 234 -24.74 3.30 -8.12
N ARG A 235 -23.42 3.13 -8.27
CA ARG A 235 -22.43 3.77 -7.38
C ARG A 235 -21.96 5.13 -7.87
N ARG A 236 -22.09 5.40 -9.17
CA ARG A 236 -21.59 6.61 -9.86
C ARG A 236 -20.20 7.01 -9.36
N PRO A 237 -19.23 6.09 -9.41
CA PRO A 237 -17.90 6.36 -8.90
C PRO A 237 -17.26 7.51 -9.71
N ALA A 238 -16.39 8.29 -9.07
CA ALA A 238 -15.66 9.35 -9.75
C ALA A 238 -14.75 8.79 -10.85
N ALA A 239 -14.22 7.58 -10.66
CA ALA A 239 -13.42 6.86 -11.63
C ALA A 239 -13.67 5.35 -11.58
N THR A 240 -13.55 4.68 -12.73
CA THR A 240 -13.65 3.23 -12.87
C THR A 240 -12.44 2.73 -13.65
N VAL A 241 -11.76 1.71 -13.13
CA VAL A 241 -10.62 1.06 -13.78
C VAL A 241 -11.00 -0.36 -14.15
N VAL A 242 -10.89 -0.71 -15.43
CA VAL A 242 -11.12 -2.07 -15.91
C VAL A 242 -9.81 -2.72 -16.35
N TRP A 243 -9.46 -3.85 -15.74
CA TRP A 243 -8.26 -4.62 -16.09
C TRP A 243 -8.56 -5.74 -17.09
N ALA A 244 -7.73 -5.87 -18.13
CA ALA A 244 -7.72 -7.04 -18.99
C ALA A 244 -6.29 -7.44 -19.41
N HIS A 245 -5.97 -8.72 -19.29
CA HIS A 245 -4.67 -9.30 -19.61
C HIS A 245 -4.55 -9.67 -21.09
N THR A 246 -5.65 -10.04 -21.75
CA THR A 246 -5.66 -10.38 -23.18
C THR A 246 -6.68 -9.56 -23.94
N GLU A 247 -6.47 -9.46 -25.26
CA GLU A 247 -7.35 -8.72 -26.16
C GLU A 247 -8.78 -9.28 -26.15
N ASP A 248 -8.92 -10.62 -26.12
CA ASP A 248 -10.21 -11.29 -26.09
C ASP A 248 -11.01 -10.98 -24.82
N LEU A 249 -10.34 -10.84 -23.67
CA LEU A 249 -10.99 -10.44 -22.41
C LEU A 249 -11.38 -8.96 -22.45
N ALA A 250 -10.50 -8.09 -22.98
CA ALA A 250 -10.79 -6.67 -23.12
C ALA A 250 -12.01 -6.41 -24.02
N ARG A 251 -12.15 -7.15 -25.12
CA ARG A 251 -13.29 -7.02 -26.07
C ARG A 251 -14.64 -7.39 -25.47
N GLN A 252 -14.67 -8.16 -24.38
CA GLN A 252 -15.91 -8.53 -23.68
C GLN A 252 -16.46 -7.42 -22.77
N VAL A 253 -15.65 -6.39 -22.48
CA VAL A 253 -16.05 -5.30 -21.59
C VAL A 253 -16.96 -4.32 -22.36
N PRO A 254 -18.15 -3.99 -21.82
CA PRO A 254 -19.10 -3.08 -22.46
C PRO A 254 -18.71 -1.62 -22.23
N VAL A 255 -17.52 -1.21 -22.70
CA VAL A 255 -16.95 0.14 -22.43
C VAL A 255 -17.85 1.29 -22.89
N GLY A 256 -18.66 1.10 -23.92
CA GLY A 256 -19.61 2.11 -24.39
C GLY A 256 -20.79 2.37 -23.44
N GLU A 257 -21.05 1.46 -22.51
CA GLU A 257 -22.14 1.56 -21.53
C GLU A 257 -21.68 2.16 -20.19
N LEU A 258 -20.36 2.35 -19.98
CA LEU A 258 -19.78 2.84 -18.73
C LEU A 258 -19.70 4.38 -18.72
N THR A 259 -20.84 5.06 -18.79
CA THR A 259 -20.92 6.52 -19.00
C THR A 259 -20.96 7.36 -17.72
N ASP A 260 -21.43 6.81 -16.59
CA ASP A 260 -21.57 7.53 -15.30
C ASP A 260 -20.26 7.60 -14.47
N THR A 261 -19.10 7.58 -15.14
CA THR A 261 -17.78 7.53 -14.50
C THR A 261 -16.70 8.06 -15.46
N ARG A 262 -15.58 8.55 -14.93
CA ARG A 262 -14.35 8.62 -15.73
C ARG A 262 -13.82 7.21 -15.93
N LEU A 263 -13.73 6.76 -17.18
CA LEU A 263 -13.32 5.39 -17.51
C LEU A 263 -11.81 5.33 -17.77
N PHE A 264 -11.16 4.42 -17.05
CA PHE A 264 -9.78 4.03 -17.27
C PHE A 264 -9.73 2.55 -17.63
N VAL A 265 -8.86 2.20 -18.57
CA VAL A 265 -8.54 0.81 -18.89
C VAL A 265 -7.07 0.53 -18.63
N ALA A 266 -6.77 -0.66 -18.12
CA ALA A 266 -5.43 -1.06 -17.74
C ALA A 266 -5.13 -2.50 -18.15
N GLY A 267 -3.86 -2.75 -18.51
CA GLY A 267 -3.38 -4.08 -18.88
C GLY A 267 -3.17 -4.27 -20.37
N PRO A 268 -2.35 -5.28 -20.75
CA PRO A 268 -1.90 -5.46 -22.13
C PRO A 268 -3.05 -5.80 -23.10
N GLY A 269 -4.18 -6.32 -22.61
CA GLY A 269 -5.34 -6.60 -23.43
C GLY A 269 -5.93 -5.37 -24.14
N TRP A 270 -5.66 -4.17 -23.64
CA TRP A 270 -6.20 -2.92 -24.17
C TRP A 270 -5.33 -2.22 -25.23
N GLU A 271 -4.15 -2.77 -25.54
CA GLU A 271 -3.19 -2.14 -26.45
C GLU A 271 -3.76 -1.97 -27.87
N ARG A 272 -4.52 -2.97 -28.34
CA ARG A 272 -5.05 -3.04 -29.71
C ARG A 272 -6.58 -2.91 -29.78
N VAL A 273 -7.25 -2.78 -28.64
CA VAL A 273 -8.70 -2.60 -28.57
C VAL A 273 -9.05 -1.13 -28.66
N ALA A 274 -9.96 -0.79 -29.57
CA ALA A 274 -10.52 0.55 -29.67
C ALA A 274 -11.37 0.86 -28.43
N VAL A 275 -11.18 2.05 -27.85
CA VAL A 275 -11.93 2.50 -26.67
C VAL A 275 -12.66 3.80 -26.98
N PRO A 276 -13.81 4.08 -26.33
CA PRO A 276 -14.55 5.32 -26.53
C PRO A 276 -13.72 6.57 -26.26
N THR A 277 -14.05 7.66 -26.95
CA THR A 277 -13.44 8.99 -26.70
C THR A 277 -13.59 9.38 -25.24
N GLY A 278 -12.50 9.85 -24.62
CA GLY A 278 -12.47 10.19 -23.19
C GLY A 278 -12.05 9.04 -22.26
N THR A 279 -11.89 7.82 -22.79
CA THR A 279 -11.29 6.70 -22.03
C THR A 279 -9.78 6.85 -21.97
N GLU A 280 -9.21 6.83 -20.77
CA GLU A 280 -7.77 6.92 -20.54
C GLU A 280 -7.14 5.52 -20.39
N ARG A 281 -5.96 5.29 -20.99
CA ARG A 281 -5.23 4.01 -20.86
C ARG A 281 -4.11 4.16 -19.85
N LEU A 282 -4.15 3.36 -18.78
CA LEU A 282 -3.12 3.35 -17.74
C LEU A 282 -2.04 2.31 -18.09
N ARG A 283 -0.81 2.76 -18.32
CA ARG A 283 0.30 1.87 -18.71
C ARG A 283 1.17 1.44 -17.55
N THR A 284 1.24 2.26 -16.51
CA THR A 284 2.05 1.96 -15.33
C THR A 284 1.26 2.16 -14.04
N LEU A 285 1.68 1.47 -12.98
CA LEU A 285 1.11 1.67 -11.65
C LEU A 285 1.32 3.11 -11.14
N ALA A 286 2.45 3.74 -11.44
CA ALA A 286 2.73 5.12 -11.01
C ALA A 286 1.74 6.11 -11.65
N GLU A 287 1.58 6.03 -12.97
CA GLU A 287 0.60 6.79 -13.74
C GLU A 287 -0.83 6.55 -13.24
N ALA A 288 -1.21 5.28 -13.02
CA ALA A 288 -2.52 4.92 -12.50
C ALA A 288 -2.80 5.60 -11.16
N VAL A 289 -1.82 5.61 -10.27
CA VAL A 289 -2.03 6.22 -8.97
C VAL A 289 -2.05 7.75 -9.06
N GLU A 290 -1.25 8.38 -9.91
CA GLU A 290 -1.31 9.83 -10.14
C GLU A 290 -2.65 10.27 -10.73
N ALA A 291 -3.17 9.56 -11.73
CA ALA A 291 -4.44 9.90 -12.39
C ALA A 291 -5.67 9.73 -11.47
N LEU A 292 -5.57 8.86 -10.47
CA LEU A 292 -6.65 8.49 -9.55
C LEU A 292 -6.48 9.09 -8.13
N SER A 293 -5.40 9.84 -7.90
CA SER A 293 -5.17 10.61 -6.67
C SER A 293 -5.87 11.96 -6.79
#